data_AF-A0A6P7KHA0-F1
#
_entry.id   AF-A0A6P7KHA0-F1
#
_cell.length_a   1.000
_cell.length_b   1.000
_cell.length_c   1.000
_cell.angle_alpha   90.00
_cell.angle_beta   90.00
_cell.angle_gamma   90.00
#
_symmetry.space_group_name_H-M   'P 1'
#
loop_
_entity.id
_entity.type
_entity.pdbx_description
1 polymer ?
#
loop_
_entity_poly.entity_id
_entity_poly.type
_entity_poly.pdbx_seq_one_letter_code
_entity_poly.pdbx_strand_id
1 'polypeptide(L)'
;MLVHPVLAAVGQQEAECRFQKLLTCLSHPPSYTCVRASTHLAALEEIRRQLGEELKKQQMCSSSPEDLQILPHPRITDVLLLPVDGPRPVQQLSSEVVVGAQCGSAVLRGAHVFAPGILGSPKYMKTGDMVSVFSDLEGRCTRGATSFQGKKVFLGNGVAEMDRSTIFCTGEPPRGIGVRMVAPLYQSPSFDGVLPSLAFLQNLPSVVVGHVLGPRPGERILDMCAAPGGKTCHIAALMGDQGEVVALDRIRNKIDRIRQNAQMLRLQSIKAFCFNSTQAVSSDPAQQTEGPPFLPDSFDRVLLDAPCSGLGQRPNMATTWSLKEICSYQPLQRKLFHTAVQLLKKGGVLVYSTCTVTLAENEEQVAWALDTFPCLTLQPQEPHIGAEGMLGAGLSPEQLRLLQRFSPELSWDQTQTTTAFPGRADSDTIGFFIAKFLKN
;
A
#
# COMPACT_ATOMS: atom_id res chain seq x y z
N MET A 1 19.40 -13.81 27.88
CA MET A 1 20.32 -13.24 26.88
C MET A 1 20.53 -14.28 25.79
N LEU A 2 19.57 -14.42 24.87
CA LEU A 2 19.79 -15.17 23.63
C LEU A 2 20.38 -14.17 22.65
N VAL A 3 21.61 -14.41 22.21
CA VAL A 3 22.15 -13.73 21.04
C VAL A 3 21.18 -14.03 19.89
N HIS A 4 20.48 -13.00 19.42
CA HIS A 4 19.41 -13.11 18.44
C HIS A 4 19.92 -13.88 17.20
N PRO A 5 19.21 -14.90 16.66
CA PRO A 5 19.69 -15.71 15.54
C PRO A 5 20.20 -14.90 14.34
N VAL A 6 19.60 -13.73 14.11
CA VAL A 6 20.05 -12.74 13.11
C VAL A 6 21.46 -12.21 13.40
N LEU A 7 21.74 -11.81 14.65
CA LEU A 7 23.05 -11.29 15.06
C LEU A 7 24.12 -12.37 14.99
N ALA A 8 23.76 -13.61 15.32
CA ALA A 8 24.66 -14.75 15.18
C ALA A 8 25.00 -15.05 13.71
N ALA A 9 24.04 -14.92 12.79
CA ALA A 9 24.23 -15.23 11.37
C ALA A 9 24.95 -14.12 10.58
N VAL A 10 24.68 -12.85 10.91
CA VAL A 10 25.11 -11.70 10.09
C VAL A 10 26.15 -10.82 10.79
N GLY A 11 26.28 -10.91 12.11
CA GLY A 11 27.11 -10.03 12.93
C GLY A 11 26.41 -8.72 13.28
N GLN A 12 26.76 -8.15 14.44
CA GLN A 12 26.10 -6.96 14.98
C GLN A 12 26.25 -5.72 14.09
N GLN A 13 27.47 -5.46 13.61
CA GLN A 13 27.76 -4.27 12.81
C GLN A 13 26.96 -4.22 11.50
N GLU A 14 26.89 -5.35 10.79
CA GLU A 14 26.13 -5.46 9.55
C GLU A 14 24.61 -5.38 9.82
N ALA A 15 24.12 -5.99 10.91
CA ALA A 15 22.72 -5.88 11.30
C ALA A 15 22.31 -4.42 11.60
N GLU A 16 23.13 -3.69 12.35
CA GLU A 16 22.92 -2.25 12.63
C GLU A 16 22.97 -1.42 11.35
N CYS A 17 23.92 -1.70 10.45
CA CYS A 17 24.02 -1.05 9.14
C CYS A 17 22.73 -1.23 8.32
N ARG A 18 22.24 -2.47 8.20
CA ARG A 18 20.98 -2.78 7.50
C ARG A 18 19.79 -2.10 8.14
N PHE A 19 19.72 -2.06 9.46
CA PHE A 19 18.64 -1.40 10.18
C PHE A 19 18.63 0.12 9.92
N GLN A 20 19.78 0.79 9.98
CA GLN A 20 19.88 2.22 9.66
C GLN A 20 19.55 2.52 8.19
N LYS A 21 19.96 1.63 7.29
CA LYS A 21 19.63 1.71 5.86
C LYS A 21 18.12 1.57 5.63
N LEU A 22 17.46 0.66 6.33
CA LEU A 22 16.00 0.51 6.32
C LEU A 22 15.31 1.80 6.78
N LEU A 23 15.71 2.36 7.94
CA LEU A 23 15.12 3.60 8.46
C LEU A 23 15.25 4.77 7.47
N THR A 24 16.41 4.87 6.81
CA THR A 24 16.67 5.92 5.81
C THR A 24 15.81 5.70 4.57
N CYS A 25 15.78 4.48 4.04
CA CYS A 25 15.01 4.11 2.86
C CYS A 25 13.50 4.33 3.04
N LEU A 26 12.96 4.03 4.23
CA LEU A 26 11.54 4.20 4.53
C LEU A 26 11.06 5.65 4.33
N SER A 27 11.91 6.63 4.56
CA SER A 27 11.58 8.06 4.37
C SER A 27 11.53 8.52 2.91
N HIS A 28 12.00 7.70 1.98
CA HIS A 28 12.07 8.01 0.55
C HIS A 28 10.96 7.27 -0.21
N PRO A 29 10.34 7.87 -1.24
CA PRO A 29 9.37 7.15 -2.07
C PRO A 29 10.05 5.99 -2.83
N PRO A 30 9.29 4.96 -3.23
CA PRO A 30 9.77 3.95 -4.17
C PRO A 30 10.20 4.60 -5.50
N SER A 31 11.23 4.06 -6.15
CA SER A 31 11.70 4.54 -7.47
C SER A 31 10.72 4.32 -8.62
N TYR A 32 9.63 3.58 -8.40
CA TYR A 32 8.58 3.36 -9.38
C TYR A 32 7.20 3.57 -8.77
N THR A 33 6.37 4.32 -9.49
CA THR A 33 4.92 4.34 -9.26
C THR A 33 4.31 3.13 -9.97
N CYS A 34 3.65 2.27 -9.20
CA CYS A 34 3.03 1.04 -9.68
C CYS A 34 1.53 1.25 -9.89
N VAL A 35 1.06 0.90 -11.09
CA VAL A 35 -0.34 0.96 -11.51
C VAL A 35 -0.78 -0.44 -11.87
N ARG A 36 -1.85 -0.92 -11.23
CA ARG A 36 -2.54 -2.13 -11.63
C ARG A 36 -3.51 -1.80 -12.76
N ALA A 37 -3.33 -2.46 -13.90
CA ALA A 37 -4.19 -2.35 -15.06
C ALA A 37 -5.42 -3.26 -14.90
N SER A 38 -6.59 -2.77 -15.30
CA SER A 38 -7.84 -3.55 -15.29
C SER A 38 -7.96 -4.36 -16.58
N THR A 39 -7.15 -5.41 -16.65
CA THR A 39 -7.04 -6.29 -17.83
C THR A 39 -8.31 -7.08 -18.15
N HIS A 40 -9.27 -7.13 -17.23
CA HIS A 40 -10.61 -7.67 -17.47
C HIS A 40 -11.48 -6.75 -18.35
N LEU A 41 -11.11 -5.48 -18.53
CA LEU A 41 -11.83 -4.52 -19.37
C LEU A 41 -11.15 -4.23 -20.71
N ALA A 42 -9.81 -4.24 -20.75
CA ALA A 42 -9.04 -3.97 -21.97
C ALA A 42 -7.65 -4.60 -21.90
N ALA A 43 -7.02 -4.81 -23.05
CA ALA A 43 -5.64 -5.33 -23.11
C ALA A 43 -4.64 -4.34 -22.46
N LEU A 44 -3.58 -4.86 -21.83
CA LEU A 44 -2.57 -4.06 -21.12
C LEU A 44 -1.98 -2.95 -22.01
N GLU A 45 -1.67 -3.28 -23.26
CA GLU A 45 -1.10 -2.35 -24.24
C GLU A 45 -2.02 -1.17 -24.57
N GLU A 46 -3.32 -1.43 -24.64
CA GLU A 46 -4.32 -0.39 -24.87
C GLU A 46 -4.47 0.51 -23.65
N ILE A 47 -4.49 -0.08 -22.44
CA ILE A 47 -4.50 0.68 -21.18
C ILE A 47 -3.24 1.55 -21.07
N ARG A 48 -2.07 0.99 -21.41
CA ARG A 48 -0.79 1.70 -21.42
C ARG A 48 -0.82 2.91 -22.36
N ARG A 49 -1.34 2.74 -23.58
CA ARG A 49 -1.48 3.81 -24.57
C ARG A 49 -2.40 4.92 -24.07
N GLN A 50 -3.61 4.57 -23.62
CA GLN A 50 -4.57 5.54 -23.09
C GLN A 50 -4.01 6.28 -21.87
N LEU A 51 -3.31 5.57 -20.98
CA LEU A 51 -2.69 6.17 -19.80
C LEU A 51 -1.62 7.18 -20.20
N GLY A 52 -0.79 6.84 -21.19
CA GLY A 52 0.22 7.75 -21.73
C GLY A 52 -0.39 9.01 -22.35
N GLU A 53 -1.50 8.88 -23.08
CA GLU A 53 -2.22 10.02 -23.66
C GLU A 53 -2.80 10.94 -22.58
N GLU A 54 -3.42 10.37 -21.55
CA GLU A 54 -4.06 11.16 -20.49
C GLU A 54 -3.03 11.87 -19.61
N LEU A 55 -1.94 11.20 -19.24
CA LEU A 55 -0.86 11.80 -18.48
C LEU A 55 -0.13 12.90 -19.27
N LYS A 56 0.04 12.73 -20.59
CA LYS A 56 0.58 13.79 -21.46
C LYS A 56 -0.32 15.03 -21.50
N LYS A 57 -1.65 14.87 -21.54
CA LYS A 57 -2.58 16.02 -21.46
C LYS A 57 -2.42 16.79 -20.15
N GLN A 58 -2.24 16.09 -19.03
CA GLN A 58 -2.00 16.72 -17.73
C GLN A 58 -0.65 17.45 -17.70
N GLN A 59 0.39 16.87 -18.32
CA GLN A 59 1.71 17.48 -18.41
C GLN A 59 1.80 18.69 -19.34
N MET A 60 0.98 18.80 -20.40
CA MET A 60 0.96 19.99 -21.27
C MET A 60 0.57 21.28 -20.53
N CYS A 61 0.01 21.19 -19.33
CA CYS A 61 -0.23 22.31 -18.42
C CYS A 61 0.98 22.66 -17.52
N SER A 62 2.07 21.91 -17.59
CA SER A 62 3.32 22.08 -16.82
C SER A 62 4.51 22.11 -17.77
N SER A 63 5.36 23.13 -17.66
CA SER A 63 6.43 23.43 -18.63
C SER A 63 7.56 22.38 -18.68
N SER A 64 7.39 21.33 -19.48
CA SER A 64 8.34 20.64 -20.38
C SER A 64 7.87 19.20 -20.64
N PRO A 65 7.79 18.75 -21.91
CA PRO A 65 7.47 17.36 -22.22
C PRO A 65 8.73 16.50 -22.00
N GLU A 66 8.94 16.04 -20.78
CA GLU A 66 9.84 14.90 -20.56
C GLU A 66 9.20 13.65 -21.15
N ASP A 67 10.02 12.73 -21.68
CA ASP A 67 9.56 11.45 -22.22
C ASP A 67 8.98 10.60 -21.09
N LEU A 68 7.66 10.72 -20.87
CA LEU A 68 6.93 9.89 -19.92
C LEU A 68 7.06 8.41 -20.30
N GLN A 69 7.80 7.65 -19.50
CA GLN A 69 7.97 6.22 -19.69
C GLN A 69 6.95 5.45 -18.87
N ILE A 70 6.16 4.60 -19.56
CA ILE A 70 5.24 3.65 -18.94
C ILE A 70 5.67 2.25 -19.38
N LEU A 71 6.22 1.49 -18.45
CA LEU A 71 6.86 0.21 -18.71
C LEU A 71 5.97 -0.93 -18.20
N PRO A 72 5.63 -1.95 -19.00
CA PRO A 72 4.96 -3.13 -18.49
C PRO A 72 5.93 -3.92 -17.58
N HIS A 73 5.40 -4.52 -16.53
CA HIS A 73 6.20 -5.40 -15.69
C HIS A 73 6.46 -6.73 -16.41
N PRO A 74 7.70 -7.23 -16.46
CA PRO A 74 8.06 -8.41 -17.26
C PRO A 74 7.44 -9.72 -16.76
N ARG A 75 7.22 -9.83 -15.44
CA ARG A 75 6.72 -11.05 -14.78
C ARG A 75 5.27 -10.97 -14.30
N ILE A 76 4.66 -9.79 -14.31
CA ILE A 76 3.33 -9.56 -13.72
C ILE A 76 2.49 -8.84 -14.77
N THR A 77 1.55 -9.58 -15.35
CA THR A 77 0.91 -9.25 -16.63
C THR A 77 -0.09 -8.10 -16.58
N ASP A 78 -0.46 -7.65 -15.38
CA ASP A 78 -1.41 -6.58 -15.14
C ASP A 78 -0.80 -5.38 -14.41
N VAL A 79 0.53 -5.22 -14.48
CA VAL A 79 1.25 -4.10 -13.87
C VAL A 79 1.92 -3.21 -14.91
N LEU A 80 1.70 -1.91 -14.75
CA LEU A 80 2.45 -0.84 -15.40
C LEU A 80 3.30 -0.10 -14.36
N LEU A 81 4.54 0.19 -14.71
CA LEU A 81 5.54 0.86 -13.89
C LEU A 81 5.89 2.20 -14.52
N LEU A 82 5.89 3.25 -13.70
CA LEU A 82 6.31 4.58 -14.09
C LEU A 82 7.51 4.98 -13.24
N PRO A 83 8.70 5.20 -13.83
CA PRO A 83 9.87 5.66 -13.09
C PRO A 83 9.58 6.98 -12.37
N VAL A 84 10.07 7.11 -11.14
CA VAL A 84 10.04 8.34 -10.35
C VAL A 84 11.40 9.01 -10.46
N ASP A 85 11.43 10.26 -10.91
CA ASP A 85 12.66 11.06 -10.97
C ASP A 85 12.86 11.85 -9.67
N GLY A 86 14.05 11.81 -9.09
CA GLY A 86 14.40 12.53 -7.88
C GLY A 86 15.29 11.74 -6.90
N PRO A 87 15.77 12.40 -5.83
CA PRO A 87 15.45 13.78 -5.43
C PRO A 87 16.09 14.83 -6.36
N ARG A 88 15.29 15.81 -6.79
CA ARG A 88 15.71 16.89 -7.69
C ARG A 88 16.23 18.11 -6.92
N PRO A 89 17.20 18.88 -7.46
CA PRO A 89 17.69 20.10 -6.83
C PRO A 89 16.66 21.24 -7.01
N VAL A 90 15.79 21.42 -6.01
CA VAL A 90 14.76 22.49 -6.02
C VAL A 90 15.09 23.53 -4.95
N GLN A 91 15.19 24.80 -5.36
CA GLN A 91 15.45 25.92 -4.44
C GLN A 91 14.20 26.27 -3.64
N GLN A 92 14.34 26.41 -2.33
CA GLN A 92 13.26 26.81 -1.43
C GLN A 92 12.94 28.30 -1.58
N LEU A 93 11.65 28.63 -1.54
CA LEU A 93 11.09 29.98 -1.56
C LEU A 93 10.83 30.44 -0.13
N SER A 94 10.68 31.76 0.06
CA SER A 94 10.37 32.35 1.36
C SER A 94 8.91 32.15 1.80
N SER A 95 8.00 31.89 0.86
CA SER A 95 6.58 31.69 1.10
C SER A 95 6.30 30.22 1.38
N GLU A 96 5.86 29.89 2.60
CA GLU A 96 5.76 28.50 3.07
C GLU A 96 4.32 28.04 3.33
N VAL A 97 3.95 26.88 2.75
CA VAL A 97 2.73 26.14 3.08
C VAL A 97 3.11 24.87 3.82
N VAL A 98 2.41 24.58 4.92
CA VAL A 98 2.67 23.40 5.77
C VAL A 98 1.50 22.43 5.68
N VAL A 99 1.80 21.17 5.42
CA VAL A 99 0.84 20.07 5.32
C VAL A 99 1.12 19.00 6.39
N GLY A 100 0.13 18.17 6.70
CA GLY A 100 0.32 17.03 7.60
C GLY A 100 1.16 15.91 6.95
N ALA A 101 1.76 15.05 7.78
CA ALA A 101 2.65 13.96 7.34
C ALA A 101 2.07 13.07 6.23
N GLN A 102 0.80 12.64 6.36
CA GLN A 102 0.14 11.80 5.34
C GLN A 102 -0.03 12.52 4.00
N CYS A 103 -0.37 13.82 4.03
CA CYS A 103 -0.44 14.64 2.83
C CYS A 103 0.95 14.80 2.21
N GLY A 104 1.98 15.02 3.03
CA GLY A 104 3.36 15.08 2.57
C GLY A 104 3.82 13.80 1.88
N SER A 105 3.50 12.62 2.45
CA SER A 105 3.76 11.33 1.81
C SER A 105 3.03 11.13 0.48
N ALA A 106 1.82 11.68 0.34
CA ALA A 106 1.09 11.66 -0.93
C ALA A 106 1.74 12.57 -1.98
N VAL A 107 2.20 13.77 -1.58
CA VAL A 107 2.93 14.71 -2.45
C VAL A 107 4.22 14.09 -2.97
N LEU A 108 4.99 13.41 -2.12
CA LEU A 108 6.19 12.68 -2.54
C LEU A 108 5.91 11.52 -3.50
N ARG A 109 4.65 11.08 -3.62
CA ARG A 109 4.20 10.08 -4.62
C ARG A 109 3.55 10.72 -5.86
N GLY A 110 3.64 12.04 -6.02
CA GLY A 110 3.16 12.76 -7.19
C GLY A 110 1.81 13.47 -7.03
N ALA A 111 1.20 13.44 -5.84
CA ALA A 111 -0.06 14.13 -5.61
C ALA A 111 0.10 15.65 -5.54
N HIS A 112 -0.93 16.37 -5.95
CA HIS A 112 -1.10 17.78 -5.57
C HIS A 112 -1.53 17.91 -4.10
N VAL A 113 -1.41 19.10 -3.53
CA VAL A 113 -1.90 19.37 -2.18
C VAL A 113 -3.36 19.76 -2.24
N PHE A 114 -4.23 18.92 -1.70
CA PHE A 114 -5.66 19.24 -1.56
C PHE A 114 -5.91 20.10 -0.31
N ALA A 115 -6.89 20.99 -0.39
CA ALA A 115 -7.19 21.96 0.67
C ALA A 115 -7.40 21.38 2.08
N PRO A 116 -8.03 20.18 2.27
CA PRO A 116 -8.11 19.56 3.59
C PRO A 116 -6.74 19.25 4.21
N GLY A 117 -5.73 18.95 3.39
CA GLY A 117 -4.38 18.59 3.84
C GLY A 117 -3.51 19.76 4.27
N ILE A 118 -3.92 21.01 4.00
CA ILE A 118 -3.17 22.22 4.37
C ILE A 118 -3.45 22.56 5.84
N LEU A 119 -2.38 22.64 6.63
CA LEU A 119 -2.42 23.01 8.04
C LEU A 119 -2.04 24.47 8.25
N GLY A 120 -0.96 24.92 7.61
CA GLY A 120 -0.45 26.29 7.72
C GLY A 120 -0.22 26.91 6.35
N SER A 121 -0.38 28.23 6.26
CA SER A 121 -0.06 28.99 5.05
C SER A 121 0.29 30.45 5.38
N PRO A 122 0.92 31.20 4.47
CA PRO A 122 1.25 32.60 4.69
C PRO A 122 0.00 33.47 4.86
N LYS A 123 0.06 34.49 5.72
CA LYS A 123 -1.09 35.32 6.13
C LYS A 123 -1.86 35.93 4.94
N TYR A 124 -1.16 36.28 3.87
CA TYR A 124 -1.72 36.97 2.70
C TYR A 124 -1.65 36.14 1.42
N MET A 125 -1.57 34.81 1.53
CA MET A 125 -1.49 33.91 0.38
C MET A 125 -2.73 34.04 -0.51
N LYS A 126 -2.49 34.27 -1.79
CA LYS A 126 -3.46 34.45 -2.88
C LYS A 126 -3.29 33.35 -3.92
N THR A 127 -4.36 33.09 -4.65
CA THR A 127 -4.34 32.24 -5.84
C THR A 127 -3.32 32.79 -6.86
N GLY A 128 -2.46 31.91 -7.38
CA GLY A 128 -1.34 32.26 -8.27
C GLY A 128 0.01 32.43 -7.58
N ASP A 129 0.05 32.53 -6.23
CA ASP A 129 1.31 32.68 -5.51
C ASP A 129 2.18 31.42 -5.62
N MET A 130 3.47 31.64 -5.86
CA MET A 130 4.48 30.58 -5.76
C MET A 130 4.82 30.31 -4.30
N VAL A 131 4.72 29.06 -3.88
CA VAL A 131 4.92 28.62 -2.50
C VAL A 131 5.82 27.38 -2.41
N SER A 132 6.59 27.29 -1.34
CA SER A 132 7.29 26.08 -0.94
C SER A 132 6.42 25.27 0.02
N VAL A 133 6.24 23.99 -0.27
CA VAL A 133 5.42 23.08 0.54
C VAL A 133 6.32 22.27 1.46
N PHE A 134 5.93 22.22 2.74
CA PHE A 134 6.61 21.47 3.79
C PHE A 134 5.68 20.48 4.48
N SER A 135 6.19 19.31 4.83
CA SER A 135 5.50 18.36 5.70
C SER A 135 5.86 18.59 7.16
N ASP A 136 4.87 18.72 8.02
CA ASP A 136 5.04 18.64 9.48
C ASP A 136 5.30 17.19 9.90
N LEU A 137 6.48 16.93 10.46
CA LEU A 137 6.89 15.59 10.90
C LEU A 137 6.44 15.26 12.33
N GLU A 138 6.05 16.25 13.11
CA GLU A 138 5.77 16.09 14.53
C GLU A 138 4.27 16.13 14.84
N GLY A 139 3.46 16.55 13.86
CA GLY A 139 2.02 16.74 14.03
C GLY A 139 1.69 17.88 15.00
N ARG A 140 2.57 18.88 15.08
CA ARG A 140 2.45 20.03 16.00
C ARG A 140 1.91 21.29 15.32
N CYS A 141 1.85 21.34 14.00
CA CYS A 141 1.30 22.45 13.26
C CYS A 141 -0.24 22.48 13.42
N THR A 142 -0.76 23.56 14.00
CA THR A 142 -2.20 23.75 14.17
C THR A 142 -2.83 24.23 12.87
N ARG A 143 -4.04 23.74 12.56
CA ARG A 143 -4.79 24.18 11.39
C ARG A 143 -5.06 25.69 11.48
N GLY A 144 -4.70 26.44 10.45
CA GLY A 144 -4.77 27.89 10.41
C GLY A 144 -3.50 28.59 10.89
N ALA A 145 -2.39 27.89 11.11
CA ALA A 145 -1.11 28.54 11.41
C ALA A 145 -0.67 29.48 10.27
N THR A 146 -0.04 30.60 10.62
CA THR A 146 0.55 31.55 9.64
C THR A 146 2.04 31.29 9.38
N SER A 147 2.70 30.56 10.28
CA SER A 147 4.09 30.12 10.19
C SER A 147 4.30 28.89 11.08
N PHE A 148 5.35 28.12 10.82
CA PHE A 148 5.70 26.95 11.63
C PHE A 148 7.23 26.80 11.73
N GLN A 149 7.72 26.71 12.97
CA GLN A 149 9.14 26.60 13.32
C GLN A 149 9.53 25.18 13.80
N GLY A 150 8.58 24.24 13.85
CA GLY A 150 8.86 22.85 14.25
C GLY A 150 9.59 22.07 13.16
N LYS A 151 9.83 20.78 13.42
CA LYS A 151 10.56 19.92 12.48
C LYS A 151 9.71 19.67 11.24
N LYS A 152 10.18 20.20 10.11
CA LYS A 152 9.50 20.11 8.81
C LYS A 152 10.44 19.65 7.71
N VAL A 153 9.90 18.95 6.71
CA VAL A 153 10.64 18.49 5.53
C VAL A 153 10.10 19.18 4.29
N PHE A 154 11.00 19.76 3.50
CA PHE A 154 10.65 20.35 2.21
C PHE A 154 10.18 19.27 1.23
N LEU A 155 9.13 19.55 0.46
CA LEU A 155 8.54 18.62 -0.50
C LEU A 155 8.68 19.10 -1.95
N GLY A 156 8.93 20.39 -2.14
CA GLY A 156 9.01 21.05 -3.45
C GLY A 156 8.20 22.34 -3.50
N ASN A 157 8.16 22.94 -4.69
CA ASN A 157 7.42 24.18 -4.94
C ASN A 157 6.13 23.93 -5.72
N GLY A 158 5.14 24.77 -5.45
CA GLY A 158 3.82 24.73 -6.08
C GLY A 158 3.24 26.12 -6.30
N VAL A 159 2.15 26.18 -7.06
CA VAL A 159 1.32 27.37 -7.26
C VAL A 159 0.07 27.22 -6.39
N ALA A 160 -0.25 28.23 -5.59
CA ALA A 160 -1.49 28.27 -4.82
C ALA A 160 -2.69 28.36 -5.77
N GLU A 161 -3.64 27.44 -5.63
CA GLU A 161 -4.90 27.41 -6.40
C GLU A 161 -6.09 27.93 -5.57
N MET A 162 -5.84 28.28 -4.30
CA MET A 162 -6.84 28.81 -3.39
C MET A 162 -6.27 29.89 -2.49
N ASP A 163 -7.07 30.91 -2.23
CA ASP A 163 -6.78 31.92 -1.21
C ASP A 163 -6.81 31.30 0.20
N ARG A 164 -5.99 31.84 1.11
CA ARG A 164 -5.98 31.40 2.51
C ARG A 164 -7.35 31.50 3.18
N SER A 165 -8.11 32.55 2.90
CA SER A 165 -9.46 32.76 3.45
C SER A 165 -10.41 31.62 3.08
N THR A 166 -10.26 31.05 1.88
CA THR A 166 -11.06 29.92 1.41
C THR A 166 -10.66 28.62 2.12
N ILE A 167 -9.36 28.38 2.31
CA ILE A 167 -8.83 27.15 2.95
C ILE A 167 -9.24 27.01 4.42
N PHE A 168 -9.33 28.14 5.14
CA PHE A 168 -9.64 28.17 6.57
C PHE A 168 -11.00 28.81 6.88
N CYS A 169 -11.90 28.86 5.88
CA CYS A 169 -13.27 29.30 6.08
C CYS A 169 -14.03 28.33 7.02
N THR A 170 -14.93 28.86 7.85
CA THR A 170 -15.65 28.12 8.90
C THR A 170 -16.97 27.49 8.43
N GLY A 171 -17.43 27.81 7.21
CA GLY A 171 -18.72 27.35 6.70
C GLY A 171 -18.71 25.91 6.22
N GLU A 172 -17.97 25.62 5.15
CA GLU A 172 -17.86 24.28 4.57
C GLU A 172 -16.39 23.84 4.48
N PRO A 173 -16.07 22.56 4.71
CA PRO A 173 -14.73 22.06 4.53
C PRO A 173 -14.32 22.20 3.06
N PRO A 174 -13.21 22.91 2.76
CA PRO A 174 -12.83 23.19 1.39
C PRO A 174 -12.46 21.89 0.66
N ARG A 175 -12.85 21.79 -0.61
CA ARG A 175 -12.57 20.64 -1.49
C ARG A 175 -11.83 21.11 -2.73
N GLY A 176 -10.95 20.24 -3.26
CA GLY A 176 -10.15 20.53 -4.44
C GLY A 176 -8.69 20.84 -4.10
N ILE A 177 -7.94 21.19 -5.14
CA ILE A 177 -6.50 21.47 -5.07
C ILE A 177 -6.30 22.82 -4.40
N GLY A 178 -5.56 22.85 -3.29
CA GLY A 178 -5.13 24.08 -2.64
C GLY A 178 -3.76 24.56 -3.15
N VAL A 179 -2.83 23.63 -3.42
CA VAL A 179 -1.56 23.94 -4.07
C VAL A 179 -1.27 22.90 -5.15
N ARG A 180 -1.14 23.36 -6.40
CA ARG A 180 -0.69 22.55 -7.52
C ARG A 180 0.83 22.49 -7.51
N MET A 181 1.38 21.30 -7.30
CA MET A 181 2.83 21.09 -7.31
C MET A 181 3.38 21.26 -8.73
N VAL A 182 4.40 22.11 -8.90
CA VAL A 182 5.03 22.39 -10.21
C VAL A 182 6.50 22.01 -10.25
N ALA A 183 7.18 22.03 -9.10
CA ALA A 183 8.55 21.55 -8.95
C ALA A 183 8.68 20.70 -7.67
N PRO A 184 8.07 19.50 -7.62
CA PRO A 184 8.24 18.57 -6.51
C PRO A 184 9.68 18.05 -6.40
N LEU A 185 10.11 17.67 -5.21
CA LEU A 185 11.42 17.01 -5.01
C LEU A 185 11.49 15.67 -5.75
N TYR A 186 10.39 14.92 -5.79
CA TYR A 186 10.25 13.69 -6.57
C TYR A 186 9.16 13.91 -7.62
N GLN A 187 9.56 13.80 -8.88
CA GLN A 187 8.66 13.90 -10.01
C GLN A 187 8.02 12.54 -10.26
N SER A 188 6.72 12.49 -9.98
CA SER A 188 5.83 11.36 -10.29
C SER A 188 4.52 11.96 -10.82
N PRO A 189 3.88 11.35 -11.84
CA PRO A 189 2.62 11.85 -12.36
C PRO A 189 1.51 11.77 -11.29
N SER A 190 0.58 12.72 -11.37
CA SER A 190 -0.67 12.66 -10.61
C SER A 190 -1.62 11.68 -11.29
N PHE A 191 -2.32 10.88 -10.49
CA PHE A 191 -3.34 9.94 -10.96
C PHE A 191 -4.76 10.36 -10.55
N ASP A 192 -4.93 11.59 -10.07
CA ASP A 192 -6.25 12.10 -9.74
C ASP A 192 -7.10 12.20 -11.01
N GLY A 193 -8.21 11.43 -11.04
CA GLY A 193 -9.11 11.35 -12.19
C GLY A 193 -8.57 10.65 -13.44
N VAL A 194 -7.36 10.07 -13.41
CA VAL A 194 -6.74 9.45 -14.59
C VAL A 194 -7.27 8.03 -14.79
N LEU A 195 -8.05 7.83 -15.86
CA LEU A 195 -8.60 6.53 -16.27
C LEU A 195 -9.12 5.67 -15.09
N PRO A 196 -10.05 6.19 -14.26
CA PRO A 196 -10.43 5.58 -12.99
C PRO A 196 -10.97 4.14 -13.12
N SER A 197 -11.51 3.77 -14.28
CA SER A 197 -11.98 2.41 -14.58
C SER A 197 -10.89 1.45 -15.06
N LEU A 198 -9.75 1.95 -15.54
CA LEU A 198 -8.71 1.13 -16.19
C LEU A 198 -7.41 1.08 -15.39
N ALA A 199 -7.10 2.11 -14.60
CA ALA A 199 -5.87 2.24 -13.84
C ALA A 199 -6.17 2.34 -12.34
N PHE A 200 -5.55 1.48 -11.53
CA PHE A 200 -5.68 1.49 -10.09
C PHE A 200 -4.30 1.61 -9.43
N LEU A 201 -4.06 2.68 -8.68
CA LEU A 201 -2.80 2.84 -7.95
C LEU A 201 -2.67 1.80 -6.84
N GLN A 202 -1.66 0.93 -6.95
CA GLN A 202 -1.43 -0.15 -6.01
C GLN A 202 0.05 -0.51 -6.01
N ASN A 203 0.66 -0.55 -4.82
CA ASN A 203 2.07 -0.90 -4.70
C ASN A 203 2.31 -2.32 -5.22
N LEU A 204 3.46 -2.56 -5.86
CA LEU A 204 3.80 -3.84 -6.48
C LEU A 204 3.57 -5.06 -5.56
N PRO A 205 4.05 -5.08 -4.30
CA PRO A 205 3.81 -6.22 -3.41
C PRO A 205 2.33 -6.50 -3.15
N SER A 206 1.49 -5.45 -3.13
CA SER A 206 0.05 -5.61 -2.97
C SER A 206 -0.65 -6.17 -4.20
N VAL A 207 -0.07 -6.03 -5.40
CA VAL A 207 -0.55 -6.71 -6.62
C VAL A 207 -0.09 -8.16 -6.62
N VAL A 208 1.15 -8.43 -6.22
CA VAL A 208 1.71 -9.79 -6.08
C VAL A 208 0.81 -10.67 -5.20
N VAL A 209 0.24 -10.14 -4.11
CA VAL A 209 -0.70 -10.88 -3.24
C VAL A 209 -1.87 -11.50 -4.01
N GLY A 210 -2.47 -10.77 -4.96
CA GLY A 210 -3.58 -11.28 -5.76
C GLY A 210 -3.17 -12.46 -6.64
N HIS A 211 -1.99 -12.38 -7.25
CA HIS A 211 -1.42 -13.46 -8.06
C HIS A 211 -1.03 -14.68 -7.21
N VAL A 212 -0.40 -14.45 -6.05
CA VAL A 212 0.01 -15.53 -5.12
C VAL A 212 -1.19 -16.30 -4.57
N LEU A 213 -2.31 -15.61 -4.30
CA LEU A 213 -3.58 -16.24 -3.93
C LEU A 213 -4.09 -17.17 -5.04
N GLY A 214 -3.83 -16.83 -6.30
CA GLY A 214 -4.18 -17.64 -7.47
C GLY A 214 -5.67 -17.96 -7.56
N PRO A 215 -6.56 -16.95 -7.54
CA PRO A 215 -8.00 -17.17 -7.60
C PRO A 215 -8.42 -17.72 -8.96
N ARG A 216 -9.34 -18.70 -9.00
CA ARG A 216 -9.86 -19.28 -10.26
C ARG A 216 -11.31 -18.87 -10.52
N PRO A 217 -11.71 -18.71 -11.79
CA PRO A 217 -13.11 -18.48 -12.16
C PRO A 217 -14.05 -19.50 -11.51
N GLY A 218 -15.15 -19.03 -10.93
CA GLY A 218 -16.18 -19.84 -10.27
C GLY A 218 -15.93 -20.14 -8.79
N GLU A 219 -14.74 -19.83 -8.25
CA GLU A 219 -14.45 -20.02 -6.82
C GLU A 219 -15.13 -18.98 -5.94
N ARG A 220 -15.28 -19.33 -4.66
CA ARG A 220 -15.77 -18.46 -3.60
C ARG A 220 -14.61 -18.01 -2.71
N ILE A 221 -14.32 -16.72 -2.70
CA ILE A 221 -13.13 -16.14 -2.07
C ILE A 221 -13.52 -15.14 -0.99
N LEU A 222 -12.84 -15.18 0.14
CA LEU A 222 -13.02 -14.24 1.24
C LEU A 222 -11.81 -13.30 1.37
N ASP A 223 -12.04 -12.00 1.34
CA ASP A 223 -11.10 -10.98 1.78
C ASP A 223 -11.55 -10.44 3.14
N MET A 224 -10.80 -10.79 4.18
CA MET A 224 -11.22 -10.55 5.57
C MET A 224 -11.02 -9.10 6.04
N CYS A 225 -10.18 -8.32 5.38
CA CYS A 225 -9.81 -6.97 5.80
C CYS A 225 -9.67 -6.09 4.55
N ALA A 226 -10.77 -6.01 3.81
CA ALA A 226 -10.76 -5.72 2.39
C ALA A 226 -10.48 -4.24 2.04
N ALA A 227 -10.75 -3.30 2.94
CA ALA A 227 -10.75 -1.90 2.56
C ALA A 227 -9.35 -1.34 2.29
N PRO A 228 -9.19 -0.47 1.27
CA PRO A 228 -10.24 0.16 0.45
C PRO A 228 -10.71 -0.65 -0.76
N GLY A 229 -10.33 -1.92 -0.88
CA GLY A 229 -10.82 -2.85 -1.90
C GLY A 229 -9.85 -3.11 -3.05
N GLY A 230 -8.59 -2.64 -2.96
CA GLY A 230 -7.61 -2.82 -4.04
C GLY A 230 -7.33 -4.29 -4.36
N LYS A 231 -7.04 -5.10 -3.32
CA LYS A 231 -6.83 -6.55 -3.46
C LYS A 231 -8.13 -7.28 -3.79
N THR A 232 -9.24 -6.91 -3.17
CA THR A 232 -10.58 -7.44 -3.49
C THR A 232 -10.93 -7.28 -4.97
N CYS A 233 -10.78 -6.07 -5.51
CA CYS A 233 -11.06 -5.78 -6.91
C CYS A 233 -10.07 -6.50 -7.84
N HIS A 234 -8.82 -6.66 -7.41
CA HIS A 234 -7.83 -7.43 -8.16
C HIS A 234 -8.21 -8.91 -8.24
N ILE A 235 -8.61 -9.52 -7.13
CA ILE A 235 -9.07 -10.91 -7.07
C ILE A 235 -10.24 -11.12 -8.04
N ALA A 236 -11.26 -10.26 -7.99
CA ALA A 236 -12.40 -10.34 -8.89
C ALA A 236 -11.99 -10.19 -10.37
N ALA A 237 -11.07 -9.26 -10.67
CA ALA A 237 -10.54 -9.10 -12.03
C ALA A 237 -9.77 -10.34 -12.52
N LEU A 238 -8.94 -10.97 -11.67
CA LEU A 238 -8.21 -12.20 -12.00
C LEU A 238 -9.13 -13.40 -12.26
N MET A 239 -10.31 -13.42 -11.62
CA MET A 239 -11.35 -14.41 -11.87
C MET A 239 -12.18 -14.12 -13.13
N GLY A 240 -11.87 -13.06 -13.88
CA GLY A 240 -12.70 -12.61 -15.00
C GLY A 240 -14.11 -12.21 -14.55
N ASP A 241 -14.24 -11.76 -13.30
CA ASP A 241 -15.51 -11.46 -12.62
C ASP A 241 -16.50 -12.64 -12.57
N GLN A 242 -15.99 -13.88 -12.67
CA GLN A 242 -16.78 -15.13 -12.56
C GLN A 242 -16.55 -15.79 -11.20
N GLY A 243 -17.60 -15.92 -10.40
CA GLY A 243 -17.54 -16.51 -9.04
C GLY A 243 -18.07 -15.54 -7.99
N GLU A 244 -17.58 -15.65 -6.76
CA GLU A 244 -17.99 -14.77 -5.66
C GLU A 244 -16.78 -14.31 -4.84
N VAL A 245 -16.65 -12.99 -4.67
CA VAL A 245 -15.64 -12.38 -3.80
C VAL A 245 -16.33 -11.66 -2.65
N VAL A 246 -16.29 -12.27 -1.47
CA VAL A 246 -16.83 -11.69 -0.24
C VAL A 246 -15.78 -10.78 0.40
N ALA A 247 -16.13 -9.53 0.64
CA ALA A 247 -15.26 -8.52 1.21
C ALA A 247 -15.77 -8.04 2.56
N LEU A 248 -14.97 -8.19 3.62
CA LEU A 248 -15.31 -7.76 4.96
C LEU A 248 -14.43 -6.59 5.41
N ASP A 249 -15.04 -5.62 6.09
CA ASP A 249 -14.36 -4.59 6.89
C ASP A 249 -15.28 -4.15 8.02
N ARG A 250 -14.72 -3.73 9.15
CA ARG A 250 -15.48 -3.32 10.34
C ARG A 250 -16.11 -1.92 10.20
N ILE A 251 -15.60 -1.06 9.31
CA ILE A 251 -15.98 0.35 9.24
C ILE A 251 -16.89 0.60 8.02
N ARG A 252 -18.10 1.15 8.25
CA ARG A 252 -19.08 1.39 7.17
C ARG A 252 -18.51 2.22 6.01
N ASN A 253 -17.88 3.36 6.31
CA ASN A 253 -17.32 4.24 5.28
C ASN A 253 -16.27 3.54 4.40
N LYS A 254 -15.55 2.57 4.97
CA LYS A 254 -14.56 1.76 4.27
C LYS A 254 -15.25 0.76 3.31
N ILE A 255 -16.38 0.18 3.72
CA ILE A 255 -17.21 -0.66 2.84
C ILE A 255 -17.75 0.14 1.65
N ASP A 256 -18.22 1.36 1.90
CA ASP A 256 -18.73 2.20 0.81
C ASP A 256 -17.62 2.52 -0.20
N ARG A 257 -16.36 2.66 0.26
CA ARG A 257 -15.21 2.79 -0.64
C ARG A 257 -14.95 1.54 -1.47
N ILE A 258 -15.07 0.34 -0.88
CA ILE A 258 -14.95 -0.93 -1.64
C ILE A 258 -16.02 -0.98 -2.73
N ARG A 259 -17.27 -0.65 -2.41
CA ARG A 259 -18.38 -0.64 -3.39
C ARG A 259 -18.16 0.37 -4.49
N GLN A 260 -17.69 1.57 -4.17
CA GLN A 260 -17.35 2.60 -5.15
C GLN A 260 -16.25 2.11 -6.10
N ASN A 261 -15.18 1.50 -5.56
CA ASN A 261 -14.10 0.96 -6.37
C ASN A 261 -14.56 -0.21 -7.26
N ALA A 262 -15.38 -1.13 -6.72
CA ALA A 262 -15.96 -2.23 -7.48
C ALA A 262 -16.84 -1.70 -8.65
N GLN A 263 -17.70 -0.72 -8.38
CA GLN A 263 -18.53 -0.07 -9.40
C GLN A 263 -17.68 0.64 -10.46
N MET A 264 -16.68 1.40 -10.04
CA MET A 264 -15.76 2.13 -10.92
C MET A 264 -15.00 1.19 -11.86
N LEU A 265 -14.58 0.03 -11.35
CA LEU A 265 -13.89 -1.02 -12.10
C LEU A 265 -14.85 -2.02 -12.79
N ARG A 266 -16.17 -1.80 -12.71
CA ARG A 266 -17.22 -2.64 -13.32
C ARG A 266 -17.17 -4.12 -12.90
N LEU A 267 -16.94 -4.37 -11.62
CA LEU A 267 -16.88 -5.71 -11.03
C LEU A 267 -18.18 -6.02 -10.27
N GLN A 268 -18.85 -7.11 -10.62
CA GLN A 268 -20.18 -7.50 -10.11
C GLN A 268 -20.10 -8.68 -9.12
N SER A 269 -19.04 -9.49 -9.18
CA SER A 269 -18.85 -10.64 -8.29
C SER A 269 -18.56 -10.29 -6.82
N ILE A 270 -18.36 -9.00 -6.52
CA ILE A 270 -17.94 -8.53 -5.19
C ILE A 270 -19.15 -8.28 -4.28
N LYS A 271 -19.22 -9.00 -3.16
CA LYS A 271 -20.21 -8.77 -2.09
C LYS A 271 -19.53 -8.19 -0.84
N ALA A 272 -19.72 -6.89 -0.60
CA ALA A 272 -19.06 -6.17 0.51
C ALA A 272 -19.98 -5.98 1.73
N PHE A 273 -19.52 -6.42 2.91
CA PHE A 273 -20.27 -6.39 4.17
C PHE A 273 -19.52 -5.68 5.28
N CYS A 274 -20.21 -4.80 6.00
CA CYS A 274 -19.68 -4.18 7.22
C CYS A 274 -19.81 -5.17 8.37
N PHE A 275 -18.71 -5.86 8.70
CA PHE A 275 -18.74 -6.95 9.67
C PHE A 275 -17.39 -7.09 10.38
N ASN A 276 -17.42 -7.57 11.63
CA ASN A 276 -16.20 -7.87 12.36
C ASN A 276 -15.67 -9.25 11.97
N SER A 277 -14.58 -9.28 11.23
CA SER A 277 -14.01 -10.53 10.70
C SER A 277 -13.55 -11.52 11.77
N THR A 278 -13.29 -11.09 13.01
CA THR A 278 -12.99 -12.03 14.12
C THR A 278 -14.22 -12.83 14.58
N GLN A 279 -15.41 -12.48 14.10
CA GLN A 279 -16.69 -13.10 14.44
C GLN A 279 -17.38 -13.69 13.20
N ALA A 280 -16.66 -13.83 12.08
CA ALA A 280 -17.23 -14.21 10.80
C ALA A 280 -17.56 -15.71 10.68
N VAL A 281 -17.33 -16.51 11.71
CA VAL A 281 -17.69 -17.94 11.77
C VAL A 281 -18.98 -18.10 12.56
N SER A 282 -19.92 -18.88 12.02
CA SER A 282 -21.11 -19.33 12.73
C SER A 282 -21.16 -20.85 12.82
N SER A 283 -21.64 -21.35 13.95
CA SER A 283 -21.93 -22.77 14.17
C SER A 283 -23.40 -23.12 13.95
N ASP A 284 -24.26 -22.15 13.61
CA ASP A 284 -25.68 -22.37 13.40
C ASP A 284 -25.95 -22.89 11.97
N PRO A 285 -26.37 -24.17 11.79
CA PRO A 285 -26.64 -24.73 10.47
C PRO A 285 -27.83 -24.07 9.77
N ALA A 286 -28.74 -23.41 10.52
CA ALA A 286 -29.86 -22.66 9.95
C ALA A 286 -29.41 -21.33 9.30
N GLN A 287 -28.15 -20.93 9.53
CA GLN A 287 -27.57 -19.71 8.99
C GLN A 287 -27.02 -19.93 7.57
N GLN A 288 -27.92 -20.27 6.63
CA GLN A 288 -27.66 -20.26 5.19
C GLN A 288 -27.94 -18.87 4.58
N THR A 289 -27.38 -17.82 5.18
CA THR A 289 -27.55 -16.45 4.68
C THR A 289 -26.49 -16.11 3.63
N GLU A 290 -26.83 -15.27 2.66
CA GLU A 290 -25.87 -14.73 1.67
C GLU A 290 -24.75 -13.87 2.30
N GLY A 291 -24.91 -13.44 3.56
CA GLY A 291 -23.98 -12.56 4.28
C GLY A 291 -23.42 -13.17 5.57
N PRO A 292 -22.45 -12.48 6.21
CA PRO A 292 -21.77 -12.95 7.42
C PRO A 292 -22.71 -12.97 8.65
N PRO A 293 -22.45 -13.82 9.66
CA PRO A 293 -21.36 -14.79 9.72
C PRO A 293 -21.58 -16.01 8.80
N PHE A 294 -20.52 -16.73 8.48
CA PHE A 294 -20.50 -17.84 7.53
C PHE A 294 -20.23 -19.18 8.21
N LEU A 295 -20.70 -20.27 7.61
CA LEU A 295 -20.37 -21.63 8.07
C LEU A 295 -18.87 -21.92 7.90
N PRO A 296 -18.29 -22.81 8.73
CA PRO A 296 -16.92 -23.30 8.55
C PRO A 296 -16.74 -23.96 7.18
N ASP A 297 -15.49 -24.02 6.71
CA ASP A 297 -15.12 -24.71 5.46
C ASP A 297 -15.98 -24.27 4.26
N SER A 298 -16.27 -22.98 4.13
CA SER A 298 -17.21 -22.45 3.12
C SER A 298 -16.54 -21.62 2.01
N PHE A 299 -15.23 -21.37 2.10
CA PHE A 299 -14.47 -20.60 1.11
C PHE A 299 -13.35 -21.44 0.49
N ASP A 300 -13.20 -21.37 -0.84
CA ASP A 300 -12.13 -22.04 -1.57
C ASP A 300 -10.77 -21.38 -1.31
N ARG A 301 -10.79 -20.05 -1.08
CA ARG A 301 -9.61 -19.27 -0.71
C ARG A 301 -9.96 -18.17 0.27
N VAL A 302 -8.99 -17.85 1.12
CA VAL A 302 -9.08 -16.74 2.07
C VAL A 302 -7.83 -15.86 1.93
N LEU A 303 -8.06 -14.56 1.74
CA LEU A 303 -7.05 -13.53 1.88
C LEU A 303 -7.20 -12.88 3.26
N LEU A 304 -6.13 -12.95 4.04
CA LEU A 304 -5.94 -12.21 5.28
C LEU A 304 -4.87 -11.13 5.07
N ASP A 305 -5.28 -10.01 4.47
CA ASP A 305 -4.47 -8.78 4.42
C ASP A 305 -4.59 -8.04 5.75
N ALA A 306 -3.85 -8.52 6.75
CA ALA A 306 -4.15 -8.20 8.13
C ALA A 306 -3.84 -6.72 8.48
N PRO A 307 -4.66 -6.08 9.33
CA PRO A 307 -4.29 -4.80 9.90
C PRO A 307 -2.98 -4.95 10.67
N CYS A 308 -2.04 -4.06 10.39
CA CYS A 308 -0.69 -4.10 10.92
C CYS A 308 -0.20 -2.69 11.26
N SER A 309 0.98 -2.61 11.87
CA SER A 309 1.63 -1.36 12.23
C SER A 309 1.99 -0.45 11.05
N GLY A 310 2.01 -0.98 9.82
CA GLY A 310 2.26 -0.20 8.61
C GLY A 310 3.67 0.41 8.51
N LEU A 311 4.63 -0.10 9.29
CA LEU A 311 6.00 0.46 9.36
C LEU A 311 6.79 0.29 8.05
N GLY A 312 6.32 -0.54 7.12
CA GLY A 312 6.92 -0.72 5.80
C GLY A 312 6.48 0.29 4.76
N GLN A 313 5.49 1.15 5.04
CA GLN A 313 4.99 2.12 4.06
C GLN A 313 6.07 3.10 3.60
N ARG A 314 6.05 3.47 2.32
CA ARG A 314 6.98 4.43 1.72
C ARG A 314 6.26 5.44 0.81
N PRO A 315 6.63 6.72 0.87
CA PRO A 315 7.51 7.33 1.88
C PRO A 315 6.80 7.45 3.23
N ASN A 316 7.48 7.09 4.31
CA ASN A 316 7.06 7.32 5.68
C ASN A 316 8.12 8.18 6.39
N MET A 317 7.86 9.47 6.49
CA MET A 317 8.80 10.44 7.05
C MET A 317 8.75 10.52 8.58
N ALA A 318 7.65 10.07 9.20
CA ALA A 318 7.47 10.13 10.65
C ALA A 318 6.39 9.16 11.14
N THR A 319 6.66 8.55 12.30
CA THR A 319 5.71 7.68 13.01
C THR A 319 5.52 8.23 14.42
N THR A 320 4.30 8.60 14.79
CA THR A 320 3.94 9.08 16.13
C THR A 320 3.39 7.97 17.04
N TRP A 321 3.45 6.72 16.59
CA TRP A 321 2.88 5.58 17.29
C TRP A 321 3.75 5.17 18.46
N SER A 322 3.12 4.85 19.59
CA SER A 322 3.78 4.25 20.74
C SER A 322 4.11 2.78 20.48
N LEU A 323 5.12 2.27 21.20
CA LEU A 323 5.46 0.85 21.14
C LEU A 323 4.27 -0.05 21.53
N LYS A 324 3.44 0.39 22.49
CA LYS A 324 2.24 -0.35 22.90
C LYS A 324 1.23 -0.48 21.76
N GLU A 325 1.04 0.56 20.96
CA GLU A 325 0.14 0.53 19.79
C GLU A 325 0.70 -0.40 18.72
N ILE A 326 2.01 -0.33 18.42
CA ILE A 326 2.68 -1.22 17.46
C ILE A 326 2.54 -2.69 17.89
N CYS A 327 2.78 -3.01 19.17
CA CYS A 327 2.68 -4.37 19.68
C CYS A 327 1.24 -4.89 19.82
N SER A 328 0.22 -4.03 19.67
CA SER A 328 -1.18 -4.43 19.83
C SER A 328 -1.76 -5.22 18.66
N TYR A 329 -1.06 -5.25 17.52
CA TYR A 329 -1.52 -5.90 16.29
C TYR A 329 -1.41 -7.43 16.33
N GLN A 330 -0.34 -7.98 16.92
CA GLN A 330 -0.10 -9.42 16.92
C GLN A 330 -1.30 -10.23 17.49
N PRO A 331 -1.90 -9.89 18.65
CA PRO A 331 -3.07 -10.60 19.16
C PRO A 331 -4.30 -10.49 18.24
N LEU A 332 -4.51 -9.35 17.59
CA LEU A 332 -5.62 -9.15 16.65
C LEU A 332 -5.43 -10.01 15.40
N GLN A 333 -4.21 -10.02 14.84
CA GLN A 333 -3.84 -10.82 13.68
C GLN A 333 -4.09 -12.31 13.95
N ARG A 334 -3.70 -12.82 15.13
CA ARG A 334 -3.96 -14.22 15.52
C ARG A 334 -5.44 -14.56 15.59
N LYS A 335 -6.28 -13.66 16.13
CA LYS A 335 -7.75 -13.85 16.16
C LYS A 335 -8.34 -13.92 14.75
N LEU A 336 -7.92 -13.02 13.86
CA LEU A 336 -8.33 -13.05 12.45
C LEU A 336 -7.85 -14.32 11.75
N PHE A 337 -6.63 -14.77 12.03
CA PHE A 337 -6.06 -15.98 11.47
C PHE A 337 -6.85 -17.23 11.88
N HIS A 338 -7.25 -17.35 13.16
CA HIS A 338 -8.15 -18.43 13.60
C HIS A 338 -9.43 -18.49 12.78
N THR A 339 -10.10 -17.35 12.59
CA THR A 339 -11.30 -17.26 11.76
C THR A 339 -11.01 -17.64 10.30
N ALA A 340 -9.89 -17.18 9.73
CA ALA A 340 -9.48 -17.52 8.37
C ALA A 340 -9.39 -19.04 8.17
N VAL A 341 -8.72 -19.74 9.09
CA VAL A 341 -8.54 -21.20 9.02
C VAL A 341 -9.86 -21.95 9.20
N GLN A 342 -10.76 -21.47 10.05
CA GLN A 342 -12.09 -22.06 10.24
C GLN A 342 -12.98 -21.92 9.00
N LEU A 343 -12.90 -20.79 8.29
CA LEU A 343 -13.70 -20.53 7.10
C LEU A 343 -13.15 -21.17 5.82
N LEU A 344 -11.86 -21.50 5.79
CA LEU A 344 -11.20 -22.08 4.63
C LEU A 344 -11.54 -23.57 4.48
N LYS A 345 -11.95 -24.00 3.28
CA LYS A 345 -12.17 -25.41 2.94
C LYS A 345 -10.90 -26.26 3.07
N LYS A 346 -11.06 -27.57 3.30
CA LYS A 346 -9.98 -28.54 3.03
C LYS A 346 -9.58 -28.49 1.55
N GLY A 347 -8.29 -28.55 1.27
CA GLY A 347 -7.69 -28.27 -0.03
C GLY A 347 -7.68 -26.78 -0.42
N GLY A 348 -8.16 -25.88 0.44
CA GLY A 348 -8.22 -24.45 0.19
C GLY A 348 -6.90 -23.72 0.45
N VAL A 349 -6.75 -22.53 -0.13
CA VAL A 349 -5.56 -21.67 0.02
C VAL A 349 -5.84 -20.49 0.96
N LEU A 350 -4.94 -20.27 1.92
CA LEU A 350 -4.87 -19.05 2.73
C LEU A 350 -3.64 -18.23 2.32
N VAL A 351 -3.83 -16.95 2.03
CA VAL A 351 -2.72 -15.99 1.94
C VAL A 351 -2.80 -15.01 3.10
N TYR A 352 -1.71 -14.94 3.87
CA TYR A 352 -1.50 -13.94 4.91
C TYR A 352 -0.55 -12.86 4.38
N SER A 353 -0.92 -11.59 4.50
CA SER A 353 -0.04 -10.48 4.11
C SER A 353 -0.11 -9.28 5.03
N THR A 354 1.00 -8.54 5.12
CA THR A 354 1.11 -7.29 5.87
C THR A 354 1.97 -6.28 5.11
N CYS A 355 1.79 -4.97 5.39
CA CYS A 355 2.67 -3.90 4.92
C CYS A 355 3.61 -3.39 6.01
N THR A 356 4.09 -4.30 6.87
CA THR A 356 5.03 -4.01 7.95
C THR A 356 6.30 -4.86 7.84
N VAL A 357 7.32 -4.47 8.59
CA VAL A 357 8.66 -5.06 8.61
C VAL A 357 8.98 -5.77 9.93
N THR A 358 8.05 -5.82 10.88
CA THR A 358 8.30 -6.42 12.20
C THR A 358 8.29 -7.95 12.14
N LEU A 359 9.19 -8.61 12.87
CA LEU A 359 9.16 -10.08 13.01
C LEU A 359 7.86 -10.56 13.65
N ALA A 360 7.41 -9.84 14.68
CA ALA A 360 6.25 -10.19 15.51
C ALA A 360 4.94 -10.28 14.71
N GLU A 361 4.80 -9.50 13.63
CA GLU A 361 3.62 -9.50 12.77
C GLU A 361 3.81 -10.37 11.52
N ASN A 362 5.01 -10.89 11.26
CA ASN A 362 5.36 -11.59 10.02
C ASN A 362 5.81 -13.02 10.31
N GLU A 363 7.12 -13.28 10.38
CA GLU A 363 7.67 -14.63 10.52
C GLU A 363 7.25 -15.32 11.82
N GLU A 364 7.09 -14.58 12.92
CA GLU A 364 6.56 -15.15 14.18
C GLU A 364 5.10 -15.58 14.06
N GLN A 365 4.31 -14.91 13.22
CA GLN A 365 2.93 -15.29 12.95
C GLN A 365 2.87 -16.57 12.11
N VAL A 366 3.80 -16.74 11.17
CA VAL A 366 3.94 -18.00 10.41
C VAL A 366 4.34 -19.15 11.33
N ALA A 367 5.36 -18.97 12.15
CA ALA A 367 5.80 -19.99 13.11
C ALA A 367 4.66 -20.40 14.06
N TRP A 368 3.96 -19.41 14.64
CA TRP A 368 2.79 -19.66 15.47
C TRP A 368 1.66 -20.38 14.72
N ALA A 369 1.38 -20.01 13.47
CA ALA A 369 0.32 -20.63 12.69
C ALA A 369 0.62 -22.10 12.37
N LEU A 370 1.86 -22.43 12.02
CA LEU A 370 2.27 -23.82 11.74
C LEU A 370 2.21 -24.72 12.99
N ASP A 371 2.50 -24.17 14.17
CA ASP A 371 2.37 -24.87 15.45
C ASP A 371 0.89 -25.02 15.88
N THR A 372 0.11 -23.95 15.74
CA THR A 372 -1.30 -23.91 16.21
C THR A 372 -2.25 -24.67 15.29
N PHE A 373 -1.97 -24.72 13.99
CA PHE A 373 -2.82 -25.35 12.98
C PHE A 373 -2.05 -26.43 12.21
N PRO A 374 -1.99 -27.67 12.74
CA PRO A 374 -1.33 -28.79 12.06
C PRO A 374 -1.92 -29.14 10.68
N CYS A 375 -3.15 -28.68 10.40
CA CYS A 375 -3.78 -28.82 9.10
C CYS A 375 -3.23 -27.87 8.04
N LEU A 376 -2.44 -26.86 8.41
CA LEU A 376 -1.82 -25.94 7.46
C LEU A 376 -0.42 -26.39 7.08
N THR A 377 -0.09 -26.25 5.80
CA THR A 377 1.26 -26.40 5.29
C THR A 377 1.67 -25.15 4.52
N LEU A 378 2.91 -24.71 4.71
CA LEU A 378 3.47 -23.58 3.97
C LEU A 378 3.72 -24.00 2.52
N GLN A 379 3.41 -23.12 1.57
CA GLN A 379 3.43 -23.42 0.13
C GLN A 379 4.32 -22.46 -0.65
N PRO A 380 4.91 -22.92 -1.77
CA PRO A 380 5.62 -22.04 -2.69
C PRO A 380 4.66 -21.02 -3.32
N GLN A 381 5.23 -19.88 -3.71
CA GLN A 381 4.48 -18.72 -4.20
C GLN A 381 4.90 -18.40 -5.63
N GLU A 382 3.93 -18.16 -6.49
CA GLU A 382 4.16 -17.77 -7.88
C GLU A 382 3.30 -16.53 -8.19
N PRO A 383 3.90 -15.43 -8.68
CA PRO A 383 5.34 -15.23 -8.86
C PRO A 383 6.08 -15.03 -7.52
N HIS A 384 7.37 -15.40 -7.49
CA HIS A 384 8.29 -15.08 -6.39
C HIS A 384 9.16 -13.87 -6.78
N ILE A 385 8.82 -12.70 -6.23
CA ILE A 385 9.45 -11.41 -6.55
C ILE A 385 10.30 -10.92 -5.37
N GLY A 386 9.78 -11.06 -4.14
CA GLY A 386 10.44 -10.62 -2.93
C GLY A 386 11.67 -11.47 -2.56
N ALA A 387 12.32 -11.09 -1.48
CA ALA A 387 13.36 -11.89 -0.84
C ALA A 387 12.74 -12.98 0.06
N GLU A 388 13.58 -13.90 0.51
CA GLU A 388 13.21 -14.92 1.51
C GLU A 388 12.84 -14.28 2.86
N GLY A 389 12.15 -15.03 3.72
CA GLY A 389 11.81 -14.59 5.08
C GLY A 389 13.03 -14.29 5.95
N MET A 390 12.86 -13.43 6.95
CA MET A 390 13.93 -13.05 7.87
C MET A 390 14.12 -14.09 8.99
N LEU A 391 15.38 -14.35 9.35
CA LEU A 391 15.73 -15.16 10.52
C LEU A 391 15.18 -14.53 11.82
N GLY A 392 14.88 -15.37 12.82
CA GLY A 392 14.51 -14.92 14.17
C GLY A 392 13.28 -15.61 14.76
N ALA A 393 12.40 -16.16 13.93
CA ALA A 393 11.14 -16.80 14.35
C ALA A 393 11.24 -18.33 14.56
N GLY A 394 12.43 -18.93 14.44
CA GLY A 394 12.61 -20.38 14.58
C GLY A 394 12.17 -21.21 13.36
N LEU A 395 11.89 -20.58 12.22
CA LEU A 395 11.60 -21.26 10.95
C LEU A 395 12.88 -21.85 10.33
N SER A 396 12.76 -22.99 9.65
CA SER A 396 13.88 -23.60 8.91
C SER A 396 14.24 -22.78 7.66
N PRO A 397 15.47 -22.92 7.12
CA PRO A 397 15.85 -22.26 5.85
C PRO A 397 14.91 -22.58 4.69
N GLU A 398 14.41 -23.81 4.61
CA GLU A 398 13.43 -24.22 3.59
C GLU A 398 12.10 -23.49 3.76
N GLN A 399 11.64 -23.30 5.01
CA GLN A 399 10.42 -22.54 5.28
C GLN A 399 10.58 -21.06 4.94
N LEU A 400 11.74 -20.46 5.25
CA LEU A 400 12.02 -19.05 4.93
C LEU A 400 12.00 -18.79 3.41
N ARG A 401 12.48 -19.75 2.60
CA ARG A 401 12.42 -19.69 1.13
C ARG A 401 11.01 -19.72 0.55
N LEU A 402 10.03 -20.23 1.29
CA LEU A 402 8.63 -20.25 0.87
C LEU A 402 7.90 -18.93 1.21
N LEU A 403 8.52 -18.05 1.99
CA LEU A 403 8.00 -16.72 2.31
C LEU A 403 8.47 -15.69 1.28
N GLN A 404 7.71 -14.61 1.13
CA GLN A 404 8.13 -13.45 0.36
C GLN A 404 8.15 -12.22 1.25
N ARG A 405 9.34 -11.67 1.48
CA ARG A 405 9.57 -10.42 2.20
C ARG A 405 10.14 -9.38 1.26
N PHE A 406 9.49 -8.23 1.19
CA PHE A 406 9.99 -7.08 0.45
C PHE A 406 10.81 -6.22 1.40
N SER A 407 12.13 -6.28 1.21
CA SER A 407 13.14 -5.64 2.05
C SER A 407 13.90 -4.58 1.23
N PRO A 408 13.36 -3.35 1.12
CA PRO A 408 13.94 -2.35 0.24
C PRO A 408 15.36 -1.94 0.62
N GLU A 409 15.75 -2.07 1.88
CA GLU A 409 17.09 -1.82 2.40
C GLU A 409 18.19 -2.64 1.70
N LEU A 410 17.86 -3.83 1.19
CA LEU A 410 18.85 -4.71 0.56
C LEU A 410 19.35 -4.17 -0.77
N SER A 411 18.52 -3.42 -1.49
CA SER A 411 18.83 -2.91 -2.83
C SER A 411 18.96 -1.38 -2.91
N TRP A 412 18.56 -0.68 -1.85
CA TRP A 412 18.52 0.78 -1.87
C TRP A 412 19.91 1.38 -2.00
N ASP A 413 20.08 2.27 -2.97
CA ASP A 413 21.28 3.05 -3.20
C ASP A 413 20.86 4.44 -3.69
N GLN A 414 21.28 5.48 -2.99
CA GLN A 414 21.01 6.87 -3.38
C GLN A 414 21.73 7.26 -4.69
N THR A 415 22.81 6.56 -5.05
CA THR A 415 23.70 6.95 -6.14
C THR A 415 23.27 6.44 -7.52
N GLN A 416 22.16 5.69 -7.63
CA GLN A 416 21.57 5.23 -8.90
C GLN A 416 22.49 4.41 -9.83
N THR A 417 23.52 3.70 -9.35
CA THR A 417 24.56 3.14 -10.26
C THR A 417 24.52 1.64 -10.54
N THR A 418 23.71 0.80 -9.87
CA THR A 418 23.97 -0.66 -9.90
C THR A 418 22.87 -1.57 -10.42
N THR A 419 21.59 -1.19 -10.39
CA THR A 419 20.48 -2.07 -10.83
C THR A 419 19.67 -1.46 -11.97
N ALA A 420 19.81 -2.05 -13.16
CA ALA A 420 18.99 -1.72 -14.32
C ALA A 420 17.53 -2.17 -14.12
N PHE A 421 16.60 -1.53 -14.83
CA PHE A 421 15.25 -2.05 -15.01
C PHE A 421 15.31 -3.49 -15.57
N PRO A 422 14.50 -4.45 -15.09
CA PRO A 422 13.36 -4.36 -14.16
C PRO A 422 13.71 -4.61 -12.68
N GLY A 423 14.93 -5.04 -12.36
CA GLY A 423 15.30 -5.54 -11.03
C GLY A 423 15.14 -4.51 -9.91
N ARG A 424 15.30 -3.21 -10.21
CA ARG A 424 15.09 -2.13 -9.25
C ARG A 424 13.62 -1.96 -8.84
N ALA A 425 12.67 -2.23 -9.74
CA ALA A 425 11.23 -2.12 -9.43
C ALA A 425 10.75 -3.23 -8.50
N ASP A 426 11.35 -4.41 -8.60
CA ASP A 426 11.09 -5.56 -7.71
C ASP A 426 11.65 -5.34 -6.30
N SER A 427 12.80 -4.67 -6.20
CA SER A 427 13.57 -4.56 -4.98
C SER A 427 13.33 -3.26 -4.20
N ASP A 428 13.20 -2.12 -4.87
CA ASP A 428 12.98 -0.80 -4.25
C ASP A 428 11.48 -0.50 -4.08
N THR A 429 10.83 -1.32 -3.26
CA THR A 429 9.37 -1.28 -3.00
C THR A 429 9.07 -0.84 -1.56
N ILE A 430 7.79 -0.86 -1.16
CA ILE A 430 7.45 -0.74 0.27
C ILE A 430 7.92 -1.99 1.03
N GLY A 431 8.12 -1.87 2.34
CA GLY A 431 8.24 -3.02 3.23
C GLY A 431 6.93 -3.82 3.24
N PHE A 432 7.01 -5.12 2.93
CA PHE A 432 5.83 -5.97 2.78
C PHE A 432 6.15 -7.44 3.06
N PHE A 433 5.15 -8.22 3.41
CA PHE A 433 5.29 -9.64 3.71
C PHE A 433 4.13 -10.46 3.15
N ILE A 434 4.42 -11.65 2.62
CA ILE A 434 3.44 -12.59 2.07
C ILE A 434 3.80 -14.01 2.51
N ALA A 435 2.83 -14.72 3.09
CA ALA A 435 2.90 -16.15 3.38
C ALA A 435 1.68 -16.86 2.77
N LYS A 436 1.91 -18.00 2.13
CA LYS A 436 0.86 -18.83 1.51
C LYS A 436 0.78 -20.18 2.19
N PHE A 437 -0.44 -20.60 2.51
CA PHE A 437 -0.72 -21.87 3.15
C PHE A 437 -1.76 -22.66 2.37
N LEU A 438 -1.65 -23.99 2.42
CA LEU A 438 -2.68 -24.94 2.00
C LEU A 438 -3.25 -25.60 3.26
N LYS A 439 -4.58 -25.71 3.33
CA LYS A 439 -5.27 -26.50 4.37
C LYS A 439 -5.46 -27.93 3.87
N ASN A 440 -4.89 -28.91 4.55
CA ASN A 440 -4.95 -30.33 4.18
C ASN A 440 -6.30 -30.99 4.53
#